data_AF-A0A8S2YRR4-F1
#
_entry.id   AF-A0A8S2YRR4-F1
#
_cell.length_a   1.000
_cell.length_b   1.000
_cell.length_c   1.000
_cell.angle_alpha   90.00
_cell.angle_beta   90.00
_cell.angle_gamma   90.00
#
_symmetry.space_group_name_H-M   'P 1'
#
loop_
_entity.id
_entity.type
_entity.pdbx_description
1 polymer ?
#
loop_
_entity_poly.entity_id
_entity_poly.type
_entity_poly.pdbx_seq_one_letter_code
_entity_poly.pdbx_strand_id
1 'polypeptide(L)'
;TPMQINLGMFEYNKRCGYLQKPAPYCLRSGTFDPHAHVSVENVVVEQLEIKLISGQFLTQDREPAYVDVEMYGIYADTTKRREYRIK
;
A
#
# COMPACT_ATOMS: atom_id res chain seq x y z
N THR A 1 -7.53 -4.91 7.01
CA THR A 1 -8.91 -4.36 7.16
C THR A 1 -8.88 -2.84 7.01
N PRO A 2 -10.00 -2.16 6.65
CA PRO A 2 -10.00 -0.72 6.37
C PRO A 2 -9.47 0.15 7.52
N MET A 3 -9.85 -0.17 8.76
CA MET A 3 -9.39 0.58 9.94
C MET A 3 -7.89 0.41 10.23
N GLN A 4 -7.34 -0.79 10.01
CA GLN A 4 -5.89 -1.02 10.18
C GLN A 4 -5.07 -0.17 9.20
N ILE A 5 -5.51 -0.08 7.95
CA ILE A 5 -4.86 0.76 6.93
C ILE A 5 -4.96 2.24 7.33
N ASN A 6 -6.13 2.69 7.75
CA ASN A 6 -6.33 4.06 8.19
C ASN A 6 -5.40 4.45 9.36
N LEU A 7 -5.32 3.60 10.39
CA LEU A 7 -4.45 3.84 11.53
C LEU A 7 -2.96 3.91 11.14
N GLY A 8 -2.50 3.00 10.28
CA GLY A 8 -1.11 3.02 9.79
C GLY A 8 -0.81 4.25 8.92
N MET A 9 -1.73 4.65 8.04
CA MET A 9 -1.56 5.83 7.19
C MET A 9 -1.51 7.13 7.99
N PHE A 10 -2.39 7.31 8.97
CA PHE A 10 -2.43 8.52 9.79
C PHE A 10 -1.41 8.54 10.94
N GLU A 11 -0.59 7.50 11.08
CA GLU A 11 0.61 7.57 11.92
C GLU A 11 1.65 8.54 11.34
N TYR A 12 1.72 8.62 10.01
CA TYR A 12 2.54 9.58 9.29
C TYR A 12 2.13 11.02 9.60
N ASN A 13 3.04 11.96 9.37
CA ASN A 13 2.87 13.37 9.70
C ASN A 13 2.55 13.61 11.19
N LYS A 14 3.27 12.91 12.07
CA LYS A 14 3.24 13.10 13.54
C LYS A 14 1.86 12.86 14.16
N ARG A 15 1.06 11.93 13.63
CA ARG A 15 -0.27 11.60 14.15
C ARG A 15 -1.21 12.81 14.28
N CYS A 16 -1.01 13.84 13.46
CA CYS A 16 -1.83 15.05 13.53
C CYS A 16 -3.23 14.88 12.91
N GLY A 17 -3.49 13.75 12.23
CA GLY A 17 -4.75 13.47 11.55
C GLY A 17 -4.86 14.07 10.15
N TYR A 18 -3.80 14.70 9.64
CA TYR A 18 -3.77 15.32 8.31
C TYR A 18 -2.63 14.79 7.46
N LEU A 19 -2.93 14.48 6.20
CA LEU A 19 -1.96 14.11 5.17
C LEU A 19 -2.14 15.05 3.97
N GLN A 20 -1.04 15.49 3.39
CA GLN A 20 -1.09 16.32 2.18
C GLN A 20 -1.42 15.45 0.98
N LYS A 21 -2.45 15.84 0.22
CA LYS A 21 -2.83 15.16 -1.02
C LYS A 21 -1.69 15.26 -2.05
N PRO A 22 -1.45 14.21 -2.85
CA PRO A 22 -0.55 14.27 -4.01
C PRO A 22 -0.85 15.45 -4.94
N ALA A 23 0.18 15.96 -5.61
CA ALA A 23 0.07 17.13 -6.49
C ALA A 23 -1.02 16.97 -7.60
N PRO A 24 -1.15 15.81 -8.29
CA PRO A 24 -2.21 15.61 -9.28
C PRO A 24 -3.63 15.77 -8.71
N TYR A 25 -3.83 15.53 -7.41
CA TYR A 25 -5.13 15.67 -6.73
C TYR A 25 -5.40 17.09 -6.21
N CYS A 26 -4.45 18.00 -6.40
CA CYS A 26 -4.52 19.40 -5.98
C CYS A 26 -4.59 20.36 -7.17
N LEU A 27 -4.12 19.95 -8.35
CA LEU A 27 -4.15 20.76 -9.57
C LEU A 27 -5.59 20.93 -10.08
N ARG A 28 -5.97 22.18 -10.42
CA ARG A 28 -7.30 22.50 -10.95
C ARG A 28 -7.46 22.22 -12.44
N SER A 29 -6.36 22.12 -13.18
CA SER A 29 -6.32 21.99 -14.64
C SER A 29 -6.13 20.57 -15.14
N GLY A 30 -5.88 19.60 -14.25
CA GLY A 30 -5.63 18.20 -14.62
C GLY A 30 -6.90 17.36 -14.58
N THR A 31 -7.14 16.57 -15.63
CA THR A 31 -8.13 15.49 -15.60
C THR A 31 -7.47 14.24 -15.02
N PHE A 32 -7.59 14.02 -13.71
CA PHE A 32 -7.19 12.76 -13.07
C PHE A 32 -8.35 11.76 -13.13
N ASP A 33 -8.14 10.64 -13.82
CA ASP A 33 -9.06 9.49 -13.81
C ASP A 33 -8.53 8.38 -12.89
N PRO A 34 -9.19 8.09 -11.75
CA PRO A 34 -8.77 7.06 -10.81
C PRO A 34 -8.87 5.62 -11.34
N HIS A 35 -9.55 5.41 -12.48
CA HIS A 35 -9.73 4.09 -13.11
C HIS A 35 -8.85 3.87 -14.34
N ALA A 36 -8.11 4.89 -14.77
CA ALA A 36 -7.23 4.78 -15.93
C ALA A 36 -6.07 3.81 -15.64
N HIS A 37 -5.72 2.99 -16.63
CA HIS A 37 -4.54 2.12 -16.64
C HIS A 37 -3.33 2.79 -17.32
N VAL A 38 -3.32 4.12 -17.42
CA VAL A 38 -2.32 4.91 -18.14
C VAL A 38 -1.51 5.73 -17.15
N SER A 39 -0.25 6.02 -17.48
CA SER A 39 0.60 6.95 -16.72
C SER A 39 -0.10 8.29 -16.54
N VAL A 40 -0.23 8.72 -15.29
CA VAL A 40 -0.79 10.04 -14.95
C VAL A 40 0.25 11.11 -15.25
N GLU A 41 -0.18 12.21 -15.86
CA GLU A 41 0.71 13.34 -16.16
C GLU A 41 1.36 13.86 -14.87
N ASN A 42 2.67 14.13 -14.93
CA ASN A 42 3.47 14.57 -13.78
C ASN A 42 3.56 13.55 -12.62
N VAL A 43 3.36 12.26 -12.90
CA VAL A 43 3.60 11.15 -11.96
C VAL A 43 4.67 10.22 -12.55
N VAL A 44 5.71 9.95 -11.75
CA VAL A 44 6.72 8.95 -12.09
C VAL A 44 6.24 7.59 -11.62
N VAL A 45 6.23 6.60 -12.52
CA VAL A 45 5.86 5.21 -12.22
C VAL A 45 7.08 4.47 -11.70
N GLU A 46 6.90 3.72 -10.62
CA GLU A 46 7.97 2.95 -9.96
C GLU A 46 7.58 1.48 -9.83
N GLN A 47 8.57 0.58 -9.87
CA GLN A 47 8.38 -0.85 -9.70
C GLN A 47 8.85 -1.31 -8.30
N LEU A 48 7.99 -2.05 -7.60
CA LEU A 48 8.28 -2.61 -6.27
C LEU A 48 8.37 -4.14 -6.32
N GLU A 49 9.46 -4.71 -5.80
CA GLU A 49 9.63 -6.16 -5.60
C GLU A 49 9.74 -6.46 -4.10
N ILE A 50 8.89 -7.37 -3.60
CA ILE A 50 8.90 -7.80 -2.19
C ILE A 50 9.30 -9.27 -2.14
N LYS A 51 10.42 -9.55 -1.46
CA LYS A 51 10.93 -10.90 -1.21
C LYS A 51 10.86 -11.23 0.28
N LEU A 52 10.07 -12.22 0.63
CA LEU A 52 9.99 -12.75 1.99
C LEU A 52 11.17 -13.69 2.25
N ILE A 53 11.92 -13.42 3.32
CA ILE A 53 13.13 -14.17 3.67
C ILE A 53 12.87 -15.05 4.89
N SER A 54 12.49 -14.47 6.02
CA SER A 54 12.25 -15.17 7.28
C SER A 54 11.38 -14.34 8.23
N GLY A 55 10.89 -14.97 9.31
CA GLY A 55 10.22 -14.30 10.42
C GLY A 55 10.75 -14.81 11.76
N GLN A 56 10.78 -13.96 12.79
CA GLN A 56 11.32 -14.27 14.11
C GLN A 56 10.30 -13.88 15.19
N PHE A 57 10.23 -14.68 16.26
CA PHE A 57 9.34 -14.43 17.42
C PHE A 57 7.86 -14.23 17.04
N LEU A 58 7.36 -14.96 16.04
CA LEU A 58 6.00 -14.77 15.50
C LEU A 58 4.91 -15.30 16.44
N THR A 59 5.16 -16.40 17.11
CA THR A 59 4.20 -17.10 17.98
C THR A 59 4.92 -17.63 19.21
N GLN A 60 4.21 -17.69 20.33
CA GLN A 60 4.72 -18.34 21.54
C GLN A 60 4.64 -19.87 21.42
N ASP A 61 3.61 -20.36 20.73
CA ASP A 61 3.37 -21.78 20.45
C ASP A 61 3.89 -22.19 19.07
N ARG A 62 4.08 -23.50 18.83
CA ARG A 62 4.61 -24.04 17.57
C ARG A 62 3.55 -24.13 16.46
N GLU A 63 2.93 -23.01 16.13
CA GLU A 63 1.91 -22.91 15.08
C GLU A 63 2.53 -22.49 13.73
N PRO A 64 2.00 -22.97 12.59
CA PRO A 64 2.46 -22.54 11.28
C PRO A 64 2.05 -21.09 11.01
N ALA A 65 3.01 -20.28 10.53
CA ALA A 65 2.79 -18.88 10.19
C ALA A 65 2.83 -18.65 8.67
N TYR A 66 1.94 -17.79 8.20
CA TYR A 66 1.82 -17.39 6.79
C TYR A 66 1.91 -15.87 6.69
N VAL A 67 2.43 -15.37 5.58
CA VAL A 67 2.51 -13.93 5.33
C VAL A 67 1.79 -13.58 4.04
N ASP A 68 0.89 -12.62 4.18
CA ASP A 68 0.15 -12.02 3.08
C ASP A 68 0.72 -10.65 2.75
N VAL A 69 0.88 -10.39 1.46
CA VAL A 69 1.30 -9.09 0.96
C VAL A 69 0.20 -8.54 0.07
N GLU A 70 -0.28 -7.35 0.40
CA GLU A 70 -1.34 -6.62 -0.31
C GLU A 70 -0.88 -5.19 -0.57
N MET A 71 -1.23 -4.66 -1.75
CA MET A 71 -0.96 -3.27 -2.13
C MET A 71 -2.29 -2.54 -2.31
N TYR A 72 -2.43 -1.40 -1.64
CA TYR A 72 -3.61 -0.53 -1.71
C TYR A 72 -3.22 0.79 -2.38
N GLY A 73 -3.95 1.20 -3.41
CA GLY A 73 -3.64 2.40 -4.18
C GLY A 73 -4.76 2.75 -5.16
N ILE A 74 -4.40 3.35 -6.29
CA ILE A 74 -5.33 3.55 -7.40
C ILE A 74 -5.76 2.20 -8.00
N TYR A 75 -6.79 2.19 -8.83
CA TYR A 75 -7.35 0.96 -9.39
C TYR A 75 -6.29 0.10 -10.12
N ALA A 76 -5.38 0.76 -10.85
CA ALA A 76 -4.31 0.09 -11.59
C ALA A 76 -3.25 -0.56 -10.67
N ASP A 77 -3.01 -0.01 -9.49
CA ASP A 77 -1.93 -0.46 -8.58
C ASP A 77 -2.41 -1.47 -7.54
N THR A 78 -3.72 -1.56 -7.32
CA THR A 78 -4.30 -2.43 -6.29
C THR A 78 -4.08 -3.90 -6.68
N THR A 79 -3.14 -4.55 -5.99
CA THR A 79 -2.83 -5.96 -6.22
C THR A 79 -3.58 -6.82 -5.22
N LYS A 80 -4.31 -7.82 -5.72
CA LYS A 80 -5.00 -8.80 -4.86
C LYS A 80 -3.99 -9.61 -4.04
N ARG A 81 -4.43 -10.00 -2.83
CA ARG A 81 -3.71 -10.84 -1.87
C ARG A 81 -2.91 -11.95 -2.55
N ARG A 82 -1.60 -11.93 -2.34
CA ARG A 82 -0.73 -13.08 -2.62
C ARG A 82 -0.32 -13.68 -1.29
N GLU A 83 -0.76 -14.90 -1.06
CA GLU A 83 -0.38 -15.67 0.13
C GLU A 83 1.00 -16.29 -0.11
N TYR A 84 1.94 -16.01 0.78
CA TYR A 84 3.27 -16.60 0.74
C TYR A 84 3.48 -17.46 1.98
N ARG A 85 3.84 -18.72 1.75
CA ARG A 85 4.23 -19.63 2.84
C ARG A 85 5.69 -19.41 3.18
N ILE A 86 5.97 -18.97 4.41
CA ILE A 86 7.33 -19.04 4.96
C ILE A 86 7.64 -20.53 5.17
N LYS A 87 8.68 -21.04 4.51
CA LYS A 87 9.13 -22.43 4.65
C LYS A 87 10.05 -22.57 5.87
#